data_AF-A0A7C0VJH5-F1
#
_entry.id   AF-A0A7C0VJH5-F1
#
_cell.length_a   1.000
_cell.length_b   1.000
_cell.length_c   1.000
_cell.angle_alpha   90.00
_cell.angle_beta   90.00
_cell.angle_gamma   90.00
#
_symmetry.space_group_name_H-M   'P 1'
#
loop_
_entity.id
_entity.type
_entity.pdbx_description
1 polymer ?
#
loop_
_entity_poly.entity_id
_entity_poly.type
_entity_poly.pdbx_seq_one_letter_code
_entity_poly.pdbx_strand_id
1 'polypeptide(L)'
;MDNFHVKDLNLASEGRLRIEWAGQNMPVLKLINERFKKEKPLAGIRLSACLHVTTETANLAITLKNGGADLVLCASNPLSTQDDVAAALVADHQIPVYAIKGEDNVTYYEHIRAALEHFPA
;
A
#
# COMPACT_ATOMS: atom_id res chain seq x y z
N MET A 1 3.99 16.86 7.98
CA MET A 1 3.36 16.38 6.74
C MET A 1 2.48 15.22 7.14
N ASP A 2 1.23 15.21 6.70
CA ASP A 2 0.40 14.02 6.88
C ASP A 2 1.13 12.84 6.22
N ASN A 3 1.19 11.70 6.90
CA ASN A 3 1.97 10.52 6.49
C ASN A 3 1.32 9.76 5.31
N PHE A 4 0.82 10.46 4.28
CA PHE A 4 0.26 9.92 3.03
C PHE A 4 -0.17 11.07 2.09
N HIS A 5 -0.37 10.76 0.81
CA HIS A 5 -1.06 11.62 -0.17
C HIS A 5 -1.92 10.74 -1.09
N VAL A 6 -3.22 10.75 -0.85
CA VAL A 6 -4.24 9.99 -1.61
C VAL A 6 -5.39 10.92 -1.97
N LYS A 7 -6.20 10.53 -2.95
CA LYS A 7 -7.23 11.40 -3.54
C LYS A 7 -8.37 11.77 -2.57
N ASP A 8 -8.95 10.77 -1.92
CA ASP A 8 -10.07 10.95 -0.99
C ASP A 8 -10.17 9.74 -0.04
N LEU A 9 -10.03 9.99 1.27
CA LEU A 9 -10.12 8.95 2.30
C LEU A 9 -11.54 8.37 2.45
N ASN A 10 -12.59 9.08 2.00
CA ASN A 10 -13.96 8.58 2.08
C ASN A 10 -14.20 7.35 1.19
N LEU A 11 -13.28 7.07 0.24
CA LEU A 11 -13.33 5.90 -0.63
C LEU A 11 -12.88 4.60 0.07
N ALA A 12 -12.33 4.68 1.28
CA ALA A 12 -11.76 3.54 2.00
C ALA A 12 -12.74 2.36 2.18
N SER A 13 -14.02 2.66 2.42
CA SER A 13 -15.03 1.60 2.61
C SER A 13 -15.25 0.76 1.35
N GLU A 14 -15.26 1.39 0.17
CA GLU A 14 -15.35 0.69 -1.12
C GLU A 14 -14.06 -0.12 -1.38
N GLY A 15 -12.91 0.53 -1.18
CA GLY A 15 -11.60 -0.11 -1.35
C GLY A 15 -11.44 -1.35 -0.49
N ARG A 16 -11.87 -1.31 0.78
CA ARG A 16 -11.84 -2.45 1.71
C ARG A 16 -12.57 -3.67 1.13
N LEU A 17 -13.81 -3.48 0.67
CA LEU A 17 -14.61 -4.58 0.12
C LEU A 17 -13.93 -5.20 -1.11
N ARG A 18 -13.33 -4.37 -1.97
CA ARG A 18 -12.61 -4.83 -3.17
C ARG A 18 -11.30 -5.55 -2.83
N ILE A 19 -10.54 -5.04 -1.85
CA ILE A 19 -9.32 -5.70 -1.33
C ILE A 19 -9.66 -7.07 -0.76
N GLU A 20 -10.70 -7.16 0.07
CA GLU A 20 -11.18 -8.41 0.66
C GLU A 20 -11.63 -9.41 -0.41
N TRP A 21 -12.41 -8.95 -1.40
CA TRP A 21 -12.87 -9.79 -2.50
C TRP A 21 -11.71 -10.35 -3.34
N ALA A 22 -10.72 -9.52 -3.69
CA ALA A 22 -9.52 -9.97 -4.39
C ALA A 22 -8.73 -10.98 -3.54
N GLY A 23 -8.58 -10.72 -2.24
CA GLY A 23 -7.85 -11.58 -1.31
C GLY A 23 -8.43 -13.00 -1.18
N GLN A 24 -9.72 -13.19 -1.42
CA GLN A 24 -10.35 -14.52 -1.46
C GLN A 24 -9.77 -15.42 -2.57
N ASN A 25 -9.28 -14.82 -3.66
CA ASN A 25 -8.70 -15.51 -4.81
C ASN A 25 -7.15 -15.54 -4.77
N MET A 26 -6.52 -15.16 -3.66
CA MET A 26 -5.06 -15.13 -3.49
C MET A 26 -4.58 -16.11 -2.40
N PRO A 27 -4.83 -17.43 -2.54
CA PRO A 27 -4.65 -18.41 -1.45
C PRO A 27 -3.20 -18.55 -0.98
N VAL A 28 -2.23 -18.43 -1.89
CA VAL A 28 -0.80 -18.50 -1.55
C VAL A 28 -0.40 -17.31 -0.68
N LEU A 29 -0.82 -16.10 -1.06
CA LEU A 29 -0.51 -14.90 -0.30
C LEU A 29 -1.21 -14.91 1.07
N LYS A 30 -2.45 -15.42 1.14
CA LYS A 30 -3.16 -15.64 2.41
C LYS A 30 -2.37 -16.56 3.34
N LEU A 31 -1.84 -17.68 2.84
CA LEU A 31 -1.01 -18.60 3.62
C LEU A 31 0.26 -17.90 4.14
N ILE A 32 0.94 -17.12 3.29
CA ILE A 32 2.12 -16.35 3.67
C ILE A 32 1.77 -15.32 4.76
N ASN A 33 0.66 -14.61 4.60
CA ASN A 33 0.17 -13.62 5.57
C ASN A 33 -0.08 -14.24 6.95
N GLU A 34 -0.75 -15.40 7.01
CA GLU A 34 -1.00 -16.09 8.29
C GLU A 34 0.29 -16.55 8.96
N ARG A 35 1.31 -16.94 8.19
CA ARG A 35 2.65 -17.22 8.72
C ARG A 35 3.34 -15.95 9.20
N PHE A 36 3.35 -14.89 8.38
CA PHE A 36 4.01 -13.62 8.64
C PHE A 36 3.45 -12.91 9.88
N LYS A 37 2.14 -12.99 10.12
CA LYS A 37 1.51 -12.48 11.35
C LYS A 37 2.12 -13.08 12.62
N LYS A 38 2.56 -14.35 12.57
CA LYS A 38 3.14 -15.07 13.72
C LYS A 38 4.65 -14.85 13.83
N GLU A 39 5.35 -15.04 12.71
CA GLU A 39 6.82 -15.03 12.69
C GLU A 39 7.42 -13.62 12.67
N LYS A 40 6.66 -12.62 12.20
CA LYS A 40 7.11 -11.24 11.99
C LYS A 40 8.51 -11.15 11.35
N PRO A 41 8.75 -11.84 10.21
CA PRO A 41 10.10 -11.96 9.65
C PRO A 41 10.69 -10.66 9.10
N LEU A 42 9.88 -9.62 8.96
CA LEU A 42 10.27 -8.29 8.47
C LEU A 42 10.33 -7.25 9.61
N ALA A 43 10.26 -7.68 10.88
CA ALA A 43 10.36 -6.78 12.01
C ALA A 43 11.67 -5.96 11.96
N GLY A 44 11.55 -4.64 12.07
CA GLY A 44 12.68 -3.71 12.01
C GLY A 44 13.18 -3.38 10.60
N ILE A 45 12.56 -3.94 9.55
CA ILE A 45 12.87 -3.61 8.16
C ILE A 45 11.98 -2.45 7.72
N ARG A 46 12.61 -1.38 7.21
CA ARG A 46 11.92 -0.29 6.49
C ARG A 46 11.88 -0.63 5.02
N LEU A 47 10.68 -0.67 4.45
CA LEU A 47 10.44 -1.02 3.06
C LEU A 47 9.66 0.10 2.36
N SER A 48 10.10 0.45 1.15
CA SER A 48 9.35 1.33 0.26
C SER A 48 9.04 0.57 -1.01
N ALA A 49 7.77 0.50 -1.38
CA ALA A 49 7.30 -0.21 -2.56
C ALA A 49 6.85 0.80 -3.62
N CYS A 50 7.41 0.69 -4.83
CA CYS A 50 6.99 1.45 -6.00
C CYS A 50 6.34 0.49 -7.00
N LEU A 51 5.01 0.38 -6.96
CA LEU A 51 4.21 -0.61 -7.70
C LEU A 51 2.88 0.00 -8.14
N HIS A 52 2.13 -0.67 -9.02
CA HIS A 52 0.75 -0.29 -9.31
C HIS A 52 -0.11 -0.46 -8.06
N VAL A 53 -0.79 0.61 -7.61
CA VAL A 53 -1.62 0.56 -6.40
C VAL A 53 -3.00 0.00 -6.75
N THR A 54 -3.12 -1.32 -6.70
CA THR A 54 -4.33 -2.10 -7.01
C THR A 54 -4.71 -3.02 -5.86
N THR A 55 -5.87 -3.68 -5.95
CA THR A 55 -6.38 -4.65 -4.96
C THR A 55 -5.38 -5.77 -4.64
N GLU A 56 -4.62 -6.23 -5.62
CA GLU A 56 -3.61 -7.28 -5.47
C GLU A 56 -2.40 -6.76 -4.70
N THR A 57 -1.92 -5.56 -5.06
CA THR A 57 -0.82 -4.88 -4.37
C THR A 57 -1.19 -4.54 -2.93
N ALA A 58 -2.46 -4.20 -2.66
CA ALA A 58 -2.92 -3.98 -1.30
C ALA A 58 -2.83 -5.24 -0.44
N ASN A 59 -3.25 -6.39 -0.97
CA ASN A 59 -3.10 -7.67 -0.26
C ASN A 59 -1.61 -8.01 -0.01
N LEU A 60 -0.72 -7.67 -0.95
CA LEU A 60 0.73 -7.80 -0.74
C LEU A 60 1.22 -6.87 0.36
N ALA A 61 0.87 -5.59 0.31
CA ALA A 61 1.28 -4.58 1.28
C ALA A 61 0.82 -4.92 2.70
N ILE A 62 -0.44 -5.38 2.84
CA ILE A 62 -1.00 -5.89 4.11
C ILE A 62 -0.18 -7.07 4.62
N THR A 63 0.21 -7.98 3.73
CA THR A 63 1.04 -9.15 4.10
C THR A 63 2.43 -8.73 4.60
N LEU A 64 3.08 -7.79 3.90
CA LEU A 64 4.39 -7.27 4.30
C LEU A 64 4.33 -6.52 5.64
N LYS A 65 3.33 -5.64 5.82
CA LYS A 65 3.09 -4.96 7.10
C LYS A 65 2.79 -5.96 8.22
N ASN A 66 1.96 -6.97 7.95
CA ASN A 66 1.70 -8.04 8.91
C ASN A 66 2.95 -8.87 9.22
N GLY A 67 3.93 -8.92 8.32
CA GLY A 67 5.26 -9.46 8.57
C GLY A 67 6.14 -8.60 9.48
N GLY A 68 5.68 -7.41 9.90
CA GLY A 68 6.42 -6.52 10.80
C GLY A 68 7.22 -5.42 10.08
N ALA A 69 7.10 -5.32 8.75
CA ALA A 69 7.75 -4.24 8.00
C ALA A 69 7.13 -2.89 8.35
N ASP A 70 7.98 -1.88 8.48
CA ASP A 70 7.57 -0.48 8.33
C ASP A 70 7.49 -0.20 6.84
N LEU A 71 6.30 0.11 6.32
CA LEU A 71 6.01 0.06 4.87
C LEU A 71 5.42 1.37 4.37
N VAL A 72 6.01 1.91 3.30
CA VAL A 72 5.44 3.00 2.50
C VAL A 72 5.22 2.52 1.06
N LEU A 73 4.12 2.95 0.44
CA LEU A 73 3.78 2.61 -0.95
C LEU A 73 3.69 3.88 -1.80
N CYS A 74 4.22 3.85 -3.02
CA CYS A 74 3.94 4.83 -4.06
C CYS A 74 3.63 4.16 -5.41
N ALA A 75 3.00 4.91 -6.31
CA ALA A 75 2.68 4.41 -7.64
C ALA A 75 3.94 4.28 -8.51
N SER A 76 4.01 3.21 -9.31
CA SER A 76 5.01 3.07 -10.39
C SER A 76 4.53 3.60 -11.75
N ASN A 77 3.28 4.06 -11.82
CA ASN A 77 2.69 4.68 -13.00
C ASN A 77 1.51 5.58 -12.59
N PRO A 78 1.45 6.84 -13.05
CA PRO A 78 0.40 7.81 -12.67
C PRO A 78 -1.04 7.35 -12.93
N LEU A 79 -1.28 6.46 -13.91
CA LEU A 79 -2.64 6.03 -14.29
C LEU A 79 -3.09 4.72 -13.63
N SER A 80 -2.18 4.04 -12.93
CA SER A 80 -2.39 2.69 -12.43
C SER A 80 -3.11 2.60 -11.09
N THR A 81 -3.13 3.70 -10.34
CA THR A 81 -3.71 3.76 -8.99
C THR A 81 -5.21 3.52 -9.02
N GLN A 82 -5.69 2.72 -8.09
CA GLN A 82 -7.10 2.62 -7.72
C GLN A 82 -7.29 3.44 -6.44
N ASP A 83 -7.90 4.62 -6.55
CA ASP A 83 -7.94 5.62 -5.48
C ASP A 83 -8.62 5.10 -4.21
N ASP A 84 -9.64 4.27 -4.36
CA ASP A 84 -10.35 3.60 -3.28
C ASP A 84 -9.47 2.61 -2.53
N VAL A 85 -8.64 1.86 -3.25
CA VAL A 85 -7.64 0.95 -2.66
C VAL A 85 -6.57 1.74 -1.90
N ALA A 86 -6.07 2.83 -2.48
CA ALA A 86 -5.09 3.71 -1.81
C ALA A 86 -5.68 4.27 -0.51
N ALA A 87 -6.92 4.73 -0.54
CA ALA A 87 -7.65 5.22 0.64
C ALA A 87 -7.80 4.12 1.71
N ALA A 88 -8.18 2.90 1.34
CA ALA A 88 -8.34 1.79 2.27
C ALA A 88 -7.02 1.38 2.95
N LEU A 89 -5.91 1.36 2.19
CA LEU A 89 -4.58 1.09 2.75
C LEU A 89 -4.19 2.09 3.84
N VAL A 90 -4.50 3.37 3.63
CA VAL A 90 -4.23 4.42 4.62
C VAL A 90 -5.17 4.32 5.82
N ALA A 91 -6.48 4.35 5.57
CA ALA A 91 -7.50 4.45 6.63
C ALA A 91 -7.58 3.19 7.49
N ASP A 92 -7.60 2.01 6.87
CA ASP A 92 -7.93 0.76 7.55
C ASP A 92 -6.70 -0.02 7.97
N HIS A 93 -5.63 0.08 7.17
CA HIS A 93 -4.40 -0.68 7.41
C HIS A 93 -3.24 0.18 7.91
N GLN A 94 -3.40 1.50 8.01
CA GLN A 94 -2.36 2.45 8.45
C GLN A 94 -1.04 2.27 7.68
N ILE A 95 -1.13 1.99 6.38
CA ILE A 95 0.01 1.95 5.46
C ILE A 95 0.04 3.30 4.74
N PRO A 96 1.06 4.14 4.94
CA PRO A 96 1.28 5.34 4.14
C PRO A 96 1.29 5.04 2.64
N VAL A 97 0.46 5.76 1.89
CA VAL A 97 0.40 5.68 0.43
C VAL A 97 0.56 7.06 -0.16
N TYR A 98 1.44 7.19 -1.14
CA TYR A 98 1.64 8.38 -1.97
C TYR A 98 1.31 7.98 -3.41
N ALA A 99 0.04 8.09 -3.78
CA ALA A 99 -0.46 7.71 -5.10
C ALA A 99 -1.86 8.27 -5.36
N ILE A 100 -2.04 8.94 -6.51
CA ILE A 100 -3.34 9.39 -7.00
C ILE A 100 -3.49 8.98 -8.47
N LYS A 101 -4.66 8.46 -8.85
CA LYS A 101 -4.94 8.14 -10.25
C LYS A 101 -5.01 9.41 -11.10
N GLY A 102 -4.17 9.48 -12.12
CA GLY A 102 -4.13 10.60 -13.07
C GLY A 102 -3.35 11.81 -12.55
N GLU A 103 -2.44 11.61 -11.60
CA GLU A 103 -1.53 12.66 -11.13
C GLU A 103 -0.58 13.18 -12.23
N ASP A 104 -0.13 14.42 -12.06
CA ASP A 104 0.86 15.01 -12.96
C ASP A 104 2.28 14.51 -12.68
N ASN A 105 3.21 14.81 -13.60
CA ASN A 105 4.59 14.38 -13.48
C ASN A 105 5.28 14.93 -12.22
N VAL A 106 4.92 16.14 -11.78
CA VAL A 106 5.56 16.74 -10.60
C VAL A 106 5.17 15.96 -9.35
N THR A 107 3.86 15.76 -9.17
CA THR A 107 3.25 15.00 -8.08
C THR A 107 3.78 13.56 -8.05
N TYR A 108 3.83 12.89 -9.21
CA TYR A 108 4.37 11.53 -9.33
C TYR A 108 5.81 11.42 -8.80
N TYR A 109 6.70 12.34 -9.19
CA TYR A 109 8.07 12.32 -8.68
C TYR A 109 8.18 12.79 -7.22
N GLU A 110 7.29 13.65 -6.73
CA GLU A 110 7.19 13.97 -5.31
C GLU A 110 6.77 12.75 -4.47
N HIS A 111 5.84 11.94 -4.96
CA HIS A 111 5.43 10.69 -4.30
C HIS A 111 6.58 9.68 -4.24
N ILE A 112 7.36 9.54 -5.31
CA ILE A 112 8.57 8.70 -5.30
C ILE A 112 9.57 9.23 -4.25
N ARG A 113 9.80 10.54 -4.20
CA ARG A 113 10.70 11.14 -3.20
C ARG A 113 10.20 10.90 -1.77
N ALA A 114 8.91 11.06 -1.50
CA ALA A 114 8.32 10.77 -0.19
C ALA A 114 8.54 9.31 0.21
N ALA A 115 8.42 8.37 -0.73
CA ALA A 115 8.74 6.97 -0.48
C ALA A 115 10.24 6.72 -0.22
N LEU A 116 11.15 7.51 -0.79
CA LEU A 116 12.59 7.44 -0.50
C LEU A 116 12.96 8.11 0.83
N GLU A 117 12.27 9.17 1.22
CA GLU A 117 12.42 9.87 2.51
C GLU A 117 11.93 9.03 3.70
N HIS A 118 11.29 7.91 3.44
CA HIS A 118 11.08 6.84 4.42
C HIS A 118 12.40 6.14 4.84
N PHE A 119 13.49 6.36 4.10
CA PHE A 119 14.80 5.73 4.30
C PHE A 119 14.69 4.19 4.37
N PRO A 120 14.19 3.53 3.31
CA PRO A 120 14.15 2.08 3.25
C PRO A 120 15.55 1.49 3.43
N ALA A 121 15.62 0.34 4.12
CA ALA A 121 16.86 -0.34 4.49
C ALA A 121 17.56 -0.99 3.29
#